data_AF-A0A699UVV1-F1
#
_entry.id   AF-A0A699UVV1-F1
#
_cell.length_a   1.000
_cell.length_b   1.000
_cell.length_c   1.000
_cell.angle_alpha   90.00
_cell.angle_beta   90.00
_cell.angle_gamma   90.00
#
_symmetry.space_group_name_H-M   'P 1'
#
loop_
_entity.id
_entity.type
_entity.pdbx_description
1 polymer ?
#
loop_
_entity_poly.entity_id
_entity_poly.type
_entity_poly.pdbx_seq_one_letter_code
_entity_poly.pdbx_strand_id
1 'polypeptide(L)'
;LRVENKMYVIEHPIPPALADDSAALLAEWNALYDAYNEVAYLMLESMTPELHRQFENYSPYKILKELKSMFEKQARVERFDLI
;
A
#
# COMPACT_ATOMS: atom_id res chain seq x y z
N LEU A 1 16.14 10.03 7.11
CA LEU A 1 16.07 8.56 6.90
C LEU A 1 15.72 8.32 5.43
N ARG A 2 16.34 7.33 4.74
CA ARG A 2 16.15 7.08 3.29
C ARG A 2 14.71 6.70 2.87
N VAL A 3 13.78 6.63 3.83
CA VAL A 3 12.36 6.30 3.70
C VAL A 3 11.47 7.53 3.54
N GLU A 4 11.94 8.73 3.93
CA GLU A 4 11.17 9.99 3.83
C GLU A 4 10.76 10.33 2.38
N ASN A 5 11.49 9.82 1.40
CA ASN A 5 11.20 10.03 -0.02
C ASN A 5 10.20 9.03 -0.64
N LYS A 6 9.57 8.13 0.13
CA LYS A 6 8.60 7.15 -0.40
C LYS A 6 7.20 7.25 0.20
N MET A 7 6.90 8.26 1.01
CA MET A 7 5.56 8.44 1.59
C MET A 7 4.45 8.56 0.53
N TYR A 8 4.76 9.12 -0.63
CA TYR A 8 3.78 9.27 -1.72
C TYR A 8 3.14 7.93 -2.15
N VAL A 9 3.86 6.81 -1.98
CA VAL A 9 3.47 5.44 -2.34
C VAL A 9 2.27 4.93 -1.53
N ILE A 10 2.11 5.41 -0.30
CA ILE A 10 0.99 5.05 0.59
C ILE A 10 -0.13 6.10 0.56
N GLU A 11 0.14 7.29 0.01
CA GLU A 11 -0.83 8.39 -0.09
C GLU A 11 -1.63 8.37 -1.38
N HIS A 12 -1.02 7.87 -2.47
CA HIS A 12 -1.61 7.88 -3.80
C HIS A 12 -1.65 6.48 -4.41
N PRO A 13 -2.65 6.19 -5.26
CA PRO A 13 -2.63 4.97 -6.04
C PRO A 13 -1.48 5.01 -7.05
N ILE A 14 -1.03 3.82 -7.42
CA ILE A 14 -0.10 3.62 -8.53
C ILE A 14 -0.70 4.26 -9.81
N PRO A 15 0.00 5.17 -10.49
CA PRO A 15 -0.49 5.74 -11.74
C PRO A 15 -0.57 4.67 -12.84
N PRO A 16 -1.46 4.82 -13.83
CA PRO A 16 -1.54 3.90 -14.95
C PRO A 16 -0.22 3.87 -15.73
N ALA A 17 0.09 2.72 -16.32
CA ALA A 17 1.27 2.56 -17.16
C ALA A 17 1.26 3.59 -18.30
N LEU A 18 2.44 4.17 -18.58
CA LEU A 18 2.62 5.13 -19.66
C LEU A 18 2.40 4.43 -21.02
N ALA A 19 1.71 5.10 -21.94
CA ALA A 19 1.45 4.60 -23.29
C ALA A 19 2.61 4.85 -24.27
N ASP A 20 3.68 5.49 -23.80
CA ASP A 20 4.85 5.85 -24.58
C ASP A 20 6.03 4.92 -24.21
N ASP A 21 6.55 4.22 -25.20
CA ASP A 21 7.63 3.23 -25.08
C ASP A 21 9.04 3.86 -25.06
N SER A 22 9.14 5.17 -24.86
CA SER A 22 10.43 5.82 -24.63
C SER A 22 11.19 5.13 -23.50
N ALA A 23 12.45 4.75 -23.77
CA ALA A 23 13.28 4.03 -22.81
C ALA A 23 13.44 4.77 -21.46
N ALA A 24 13.45 6.11 -21.49
CA ALA A 24 13.50 6.94 -20.28
C ALA A 24 12.21 6.82 -19.46
N LEU A 25 11.05 6.87 -20.11
CA LEU A 25 9.76 6.74 -19.45
C LEU A 25 9.54 5.33 -18.89
N LEU A 26 10.01 4.30 -19.60
CA LEU A 26 9.97 2.92 -19.10
C LEU A 26 10.87 2.75 -17.86
N ALA A 27 12.06 3.37 -17.85
CA ALA A 27 12.96 3.33 -16.69
C ALA A 27 12.35 4.04 -15.47
N GLU A 28 11.75 5.22 -15.67
CA GLU A 28 11.01 5.93 -14.62
C GLU A 28 9.85 5.10 -14.09
N TRP A 29 9.10 4.46 -14.99
CA TRP A 29 7.96 3.64 -14.60
C TRP A 29 8.37 2.40 -13.80
N ASN A 30 9.44 1.71 -14.21
CA ASN A 30 9.99 0.58 -13.46
C ASN A 30 10.50 0.99 -12.08
N ALA A 31 11.20 2.13 -11.97
CA ALA A 31 11.68 2.64 -10.69
C ALA A 31 10.52 3.00 -9.74
N LEU A 32 9.44 3.56 -10.30
CA LEU A 32 8.22 3.84 -9.55
C LEU A 32 7.58 2.53 -9.06
N TYR A 33 7.37 1.57 -9.95
CA TYR A 33 6.76 0.28 -9.62
C TYR A 33 7.57 -0.49 -8.56
N ASP A 34 8.90 -0.49 -8.65
CA ASP A 34 9.80 -1.09 -7.66
C ASP A 34 9.65 -0.43 -6.29
N ALA A 35 9.55 0.90 -6.24
CA ALA A 35 9.32 1.62 -4.99
C ALA A 35 7.97 1.25 -4.33
N TYR A 36 6.92 1.03 -5.13
CA TYR A 36 5.63 0.53 -4.61
C TYR A 36 5.74 -0.90 -4.06
N ASN A 37 6.43 -1.79 -4.77
CA ASN A 37 6.61 -3.17 -4.31
C ASN A 37 7.43 -3.26 -3.03
N GLU A 38 8.53 -2.51 -2.93
CA GLU A 38 9.36 -2.49 -1.72
C GLU A 38 8.54 -2.09 -0.49
N VAL A 39 7.73 -1.05 -0.60
CA VAL A 39 6.85 -0.62 0.50
C VAL A 39 5.77 -1.67 0.78
N ALA A 40 5.23 -2.34 -0.24
CA ALA A 40 4.22 -3.39 -0.06
C ALA A 40 4.79 -4.54 0.76
N TYR A 41 5.99 -5.02 0.41
CA TYR A 41 6.67 -6.08 1.14
C TYR A 41 6.96 -5.67 2.58
N LEU A 42 7.49 -4.47 2.81
CA LEU A 42 7.73 -3.97 4.17
C LEU A 42 6.44 -3.89 5.01
N MET A 43 5.33 -3.46 4.40
CA MET A 43 4.03 -3.46 5.08
C MET A 43 3.59 -4.88 5.42
N LEU A 44 3.65 -5.81 4.48
CA LEU A 44 3.22 -7.21 4.65
C LEU A 44 4.07 -7.98 5.66
N GLU A 45 5.38 -7.71 5.72
CA GLU A 45 6.29 -8.30 6.71
C GLU A 45 5.91 -7.92 8.15
N SER A 46 5.34 -6.73 8.35
CA SER A 46 4.90 -6.26 9.67
C SER A 46 3.55 -6.85 10.12
N MET A 47 2.89 -7.62 9.26
CA MET A 47 1.55 -8.15 9.51
C MET A 47 1.56 -9.53 10.13
N THR A 48 0.43 -9.91 10.75
CA THR A 48 0.17 -11.31 11.08
C THR A 48 0.00 -12.14 9.79
N PRO A 49 0.25 -13.46 9.84
CA PRO A 49 0.15 -14.32 8.65
C PRO A 49 -1.22 -14.29 7.95
N GLU A 50 -2.30 -14.13 8.71
CA GLU A 50 -3.67 -14.02 8.18
C GLU A 50 -3.86 -12.73 7.38
N LEU A 51 -3.46 -11.60 7.98
CA LEU A 51 -3.57 -10.28 7.37
C LEU A 51 -2.63 -10.14 6.17
N HIS A 52 -1.43 -10.73 6.24
CA HIS A 52 -0.50 -10.84 5.11
C HIS A 52 -1.17 -11.52 3.92
N ARG A 53 -1.74 -12.72 4.10
CA ARG A 53 -2.42 -13.47 3.02
C ARG A 53 -3.59 -12.67 2.42
N GLN A 54 -4.30 -11.91 3.24
CA GLN A 54 -5.40 -11.06 2.77
C GLN A 54 -4.92 -9.95 1.81
N PHE A 55 -3.71 -9.44 2.02
CA PHE A 55 -3.19 -8.25 1.36
C PHE A 55 -2.02 -8.49 0.39
N GLU A 56 -1.58 -9.74 0.20
CA GLU A 56 -0.40 -10.09 -0.60
C GLU A 56 -0.42 -9.55 -2.05
N ASN A 57 -1.62 -9.32 -2.61
CA ASN A 57 -1.83 -8.81 -3.97
C ASN A 57 -2.26 -7.33 -4.02
N TYR A 58 -2.15 -6.60 -2.91
CA TYR A 58 -2.63 -5.23 -2.80
C TYR A 58 -1.46 -4.25 -2.93
N SER A 59 -1.72 -3.11 -3.56
CA SER A 59 -0.77 -2.00 -3.54
C SER A 59 -0.69 -1.39 -2.12
N PRO A 60 0.44 -0.80 -1.72
CA PRO A 60 0.62 -0.15 -0.43
C PRO A 60 -0.50 0.84 -0.06
N TYR A 61 -0.90 1.69 -1.02
CA TYR A 61 -2.03 2.59 -0.86
C TYR A 61 -3.32 1.86 -0.51
N LYS A 62 -3.63 0.76 -1.22
CA LYS A 62 -4.84 -0.03 -0.97
C LYS A 62 -4.75 -0.76 0.37
N ILE A 63 -3.60 -1.31 0.72
CA ILE A 63 -3.34 -1.92 2.04
C ILE A 63 -3.63 -0.92 3.15
N LEU A 64 -3.02 0.27 3.11
CA LEU A 64 -3.21 1.27 4.16
C LEU A 64 -4.67 1.73 4.26
N LYS A 65 -5.34 1.91 3.13
CA LYS A 65 -6.75 2.32 3.09
C LYS A 65 -7.68 1.27 3.70
N GLU A 66 -7.51 0.01 3.35
CA GLU A 66 -8.34 -1.08 3.89
C GLU A 66 -8.08 -1.30 5.39
N LEU A 67 -6.82 -1.28 5.82
CA LEU A 67 -6.49 -1.37 7.25
C LEU A 67 -7.16 -0.27 8.07
N LYS A 68 -7.07 0.99 7.63
CA LYS A 68 -7.76 2.12 8.27
C LYS A 68 -9.27 1.87 8.38
N SER A 69 -9.89 1.45 7.28
CA SER A 69 -11.33 1.11 7.22
C SER A 69 -11.71 -0.02 8.18
N MET A 70 -10.90 -1.07 8.27
CA MET A 70 -11.13 -2.21 9.18
C MET A 70 -11.08 -1.76 10.65
N PHE A 71 -10.05 -1.02 11.05
CA PHE A 71 -9.92 -0.56 12.43
C PHE A 71 -10.96 0.50 12.81
N GLU A 72 -11.35 1.38 11.89
CA GLU A 72 -12.47 2.30 12.11
C GLU A 72 -13.80 1.58 12.33
N LYS A 73 -14.06 0.50 11.57
CA LYS A 73 -15.26 -0.33 11.76
C LYS A 73 -15.21 -1.08 13.08
N GLN A 74 -14.09 -1.70 13.42
CA GLN A 74 -13.92 -2.40 14.69
C GLN A 74 -14.14 -1.46 15.89
N ALA A 75 -13.55 -0.27 15.86
CA ALA A 75 -13.75 0.74 16.89
C ALA A 75 -15.21 1.20 17.03
N ARG A 76 -16.00 1.15 15.96
CA ARG A 76 -17.45 1.39 16.04
C ARG A 76 -18.18 0.22 16.70
N VAL A 77 -17.86 -1.02 16.32
CA VAL A 77 -18.50 -2.23 16.87
C VAL A 77 -18.26 -2.36 18.38
N GLU A 78 -17.01 -2.21 18.83
CA GLU A 78 -16.66 -2.32 20.25
C GLU A 78 -17.40 -1.30 21.14
N ARG A 79 -17.75 -0.13 20.59
CA ARG A 79 -18.54 0.89 21.32
C ARG A 79 -19.99 0.49 21.53
N PHE A 80 -20.57 -0.35 20.65
CA PHE A 80 -21.94 -0.81 20.78
C PHE A 80 -22.05 -2.10 21.62
N ASP A 81 -21.02 -2.94 21.63
CA ASP A 81 -20.98 -4.17 22.45
C ASP A 81 -20.70 -3.91 23.94
N LEU A 82 -20.21 -2.72 24.29
CA LEU A 82 -19.98 -2.28 25.68
C LEU A 82 -21.21 -1.62 26.34
N ILE A 83 -22.39 -1.63 25.69
CA ILE A 83 -23.64 -1.01 26.19
C ILE A 83 -24.62 -2.08 26.66
#